data_AF-A0A851UYL8-F1
#
_entry.id   AF-A0A851UYL8-F1
#
_cell.length_a   1.000
_cell.length_b   1.000
_cell.length_c   1.000
_cell.angle_alpha   90.00
_cell.angle_beta   90.00
_cell.angle_gamma   90.00
#
_symmetry.space_group_name_H-M   'P 1'
#
loop_
_entity.id
_entity.type
_entity.pdbx_description
1 polymer ?
#
loop_
_entity_poly.entity_id
_entity_poly.type
_entity_poly.pdbx_seq_one_letter_code
_entity_poly.pdbx_strand_id
1 'polypeptide(L)'
;YCPEHRPEQDVQVTPEPGTECLMCMEPVDDRTTFRTMVCPACKRAWFHRDCIQGLAIRTGLLCFQCPLCRDSIHFATEMFIMGIQIPFRLVDPTWEDNDAFADLGERHSWCNARECLYPGGREEAEEDGPWQLLLCSSCAAEGTHRRCSGLRNSIDSWECDSC
;
A
#
# COMPACT_ATOMS: atom_id res chain seq x y z
N TYR A 1 -0.92 20.43 25.06
CA TYR A 1 -1.71 21.66 25.24
C TYR A 1 -2.84 21.43 26.24
N CYS A 2 -3.17 22.41 27.06
CA CYS A 2 -4.37 22.36 27.90
C CYS A 2 -5.58 22.96 27.15
N PRO A 3 -6.83 22.73 27.59
CA PRO A 3 -8.02 23.24 26.92
C PRO A 3 -8.03 24.77 26.70
N GLU A 4 -7.42 25.52 27.61
CA GLU A 4 -7.33 26.99 27.56
C GLU A 4 -6.20 27.52 26.67
N HIS A 5 -5.16 26.72 26.43
CA HIS A 5 -3.96 27.13 25.68
C HIS A 5 -3.70 26.19 24.50
N ARG A 6 -4.74 25.79 23.79
CA ARG A 6 -4.61 24.97 22.58
C ARG A 6 -4.22 25.82 21.38
N PRO A 7 -3.35 25.33 20.49
CA PRO A 7 -3.04 26.01 19.25
C PRO A 7 -4.28 25.95 18.35
N GLU A 8 -4.49 27.02 17.59
CA GLU A 8 -5.54 27.13 16.59
C GLU A 8 -4.87 27.49 15.27
N GLN A 9 -5.36 26.90 14.17
CA GLN A 9 -4.81 27.21 12.85
C GLN A 9 -5.22 28.63 12.45
N ASP A 10 -4.24 29.48 12.14
CA ASP A 10 -4.47 30.84 11.62
C ASP A 10 -4.80 30.84 10.11
N VAL A 11 -5.57 29.83 9.68
CA VAL A 11 -6.02 29.67 8.31
C VAL A 11 -7.51 30.00 8.28
N GLN A 12 -7.83 31.22 7.84
CA GLN A 12 -9.22 31.66 7.67
C GLN A 12 -9.85 31.05 6.41
N VAL A 13 -10.11 29.76 6.46
CA VAL A 13 -10.79 29.01 5.41
C VAL A 13 -11.91 28.22 6.08
N THR A 14 -13.07 28.17 5.42
CA THR A 14 -14.19 27.33 5.83
C THR A 14 -14.34 26.20 4.81
N PRO A 15 -14.62 24.97 5.25
CA PRO A 15 -14.93 23.87 4.35
C PRO A 15 -16.24 24.15 3.63
N GLU A 16 -16.32 23.71 2.38
CA GLU A 16 -17.59 23.73 1.64
C GLU A 16 -18.58 22.72 2.26
N PRO A 17 -19.90 22.91 2.14
CA PRO A 17 -20.88 21.96 2.65
C PRO A 17 -20.65 20.56 2.08
N GLY A 18 -20.57 19.55 2.95
CA GLY A 18 -20.27 18.17 2.55
C GLY A 18 -18.78 17.87 2.35
N THR A 19 -17.88 18.75 2.82
CA THR A 19 -16.46 18.40 2.88
C THR A 19 -16.25 17.20 3.79
N GLU A 20 -15.57 16.19 3.27
CA GLU A 20 -15.21 14.96 3.98
C GLU A 20 -13.73 14.94 4.33
N CYS A 21 -13.39 14.22 5.40
CA CYS A 21 -12.02 13.93 5.73
C CYS A 21 -11.43 12.95 4.72
N LEU A 22 -10.35 13.31 4.04
CA LEU A 22 -9.72 12.46 3.01
C LEU A 22 -9.16 11.12 3.54
N MET A 23 -9.14 10.90 4.86
CA MET A 23 -8.58 9.70 5.49
C MET A 23 -9.65 8.68 5.88
N CYS A 24 -10.83 9.14 6.32
CA CYS A 24 -11.92 8.26 6.77
C CYS A 24 -13.20 8.41 5.94
N MET A 25 -13.26 9.39 5.02
CA MET A 25 -14.42 9.71 4.19
C MET A 25 -15.67 10.12 5.00
N GLU A 26 -15.49 10.50 6.27
CA GLU A 26 -16.56 11.02 7.12
C GLU A 26 -16.56 12.56 7.09
N PRO A 27 -17.73 13.21 7.27
CA PRO A 27 -17.83 14.66 7.26
C PRO A 27 -16.98 15.31 8.35
N VAL A 28 -16.34 16.43 8.02
CA VAL A 28 -15.62 17.27 8.99
C VAL A 28 -16.52 18.36 9.56
N ASP A 29 -16.06 19.03 10.62
CA ASP A 29 -16.77 20.20 11.15
C ASP A 29 -16.85 21.33 10.10
N ASP A 30 -17.81 22.23 10.26
CA ASP A 30 -18.07 23.39 9.38
C ASP A 30 -16.97 24.47 9.42
N ARG A 31 -15.91 24.26 10.20
CA ARG A 31 -14.82 25.20 10.45
C ARG A 31 -13.58 24.49 10.96
N THR A 32 -12.45 25.18 10.96
CA THR A 32 -11.27 24.74 11.69
C THR A 32 -11.58 24.71 13.19
N THR A 33 -11.38 23.56 13.82
CA THR A 33 -11.55 23.35 15.26
C THR A 33 -10.33 22.60 15.80
N PHE A 34 -10.26 22.39 17.11
CA PHE A 34 -9.24 21.48 17.66
C PHE A 34 -9.30 20.07 17.03
N ARG A 35 -10.50 19.63 16.60
CA ARG A 35 -10.75 18.31 15.99
C ARG A 35 -10.66 18.33 14.47
N THR A 36 -10.82 19.48 13.83
CA THR A 36 -10.89 19.60 12.37
C THR A 36 -9.78 20.52 11.88
N MET A 37 -8.88 19.98 11.07
CA MET A 37 -7.71 20.68 10.56
C MET A 37 -7.71 20.73 9.03
N VAL A 38 -7.03 21.75 8.49
CA VAL A 38 -6.86 21.97 7.05
C VAL A 38 -5.38 21.99 6.69
N CYS A 39 -5.04 21.50 5.50
CA CYS A 39 -3.70 21.66 4.96
C CYS A 39 -3.40 23.16 4.70
N PRO A 40 -2.33 23.74 5.29
CA PRO A 40 -2.01 25.16 5.14
C PRO A 40 -1.59 25.53 3.71
N ALA A 41 -1.01 24.58 2.97
CA ALA A 41 -0.51 24.79 1.63
C ALA A 41 -1.63 24.86 0.59
N CYS A 42 -2.49 23.85 0.53
CA CYS A 42 -3.53 23.79 -0.50
C CYS A 42 -4.88 24.34 -0.06
N LYS A 43 -5.15 24.46 1.25
CA LYS A 43 -6.40 24.96 1.83
C LYS A 43 -7.67 24.21 1.40
N ARG A 44 -7.50 23.04 0.77
CA ARG A 44 -8.56 22.20 0.19
C ARG A 44 -8.67 20.84 0.86
N ALA A 45 -7.59 20.38 1.50
CA ALA A 45 -7.56 19.09 2.16
C ALA A 45 -7.91 19.27 3.64
N TRP A 46 -9.00 18.62 4.05
CA TRP A 46 -9.56 18.69 5.40
C TRP A 46 -9.47 17.35 6.09
N PHE A 47 -9.27 17.38 7.41
CA PHE A 47 -9.02 16.18 8.16
C PHE A 47 -9.48 16.26 9.61
N HIS A 48 -9.92 15.13 10.16
CA HIS A 48 -10.01 15.00 11.62
C HIS A 48 -8.60 14.90 12.22
N ARG A 49 -8.43 15.50 13.41
CA ARG A 49 -7.17 15.50 14.16
C ARG A 49 -6.66 14.09 14.40
N ASP A 50 -7.54 13.20 14.81
CA ASP A 50 -7.20 11.80 15.11
C ASP A 50 -6.77 11.05 13.84
N CYS A 51 -7.39 11.36 12.69
CA CYS A 51 -7.00 10.80 11.41
C CYS A 51 -5.61 11.26 10.98
N ILE A 52 -5.30 12.56 11.12
CA ILE A 52 -3.94 13.07 10.88
C ILE A 52 -2.94 12.46 11.85
N GLN A 53 -3.28 12.33 13.12
CA GLN A 53 -2.41 11.74 14.13
C GLN A 53 -2.06 10.29 13.78
N GLY A 54 -3.06 9.51 13.33
CA GLY A 54 -2.84 8.16 12.83
C GLY A 54 -1.96 8.12 11.58
N LEU A 55 -2.16 9.05 10.64
CA LEU A 55 -1.31 9.19 9.45
C LEU A 55 0.14 9.46 9.84
N ALA A 56 0.38 10.46 10.69
CA ALA A 56 1.70 10.84 11.16
C ALA A 56 2.46 9.69 11.83
N ILE A 57 1.77 8.92 12.68
CA ILE A 57 2.37 7.76 13.37
C ILE A 57 2.78 6.67 12.37
N ARG A 58 1.97 6.43 11.33
CA ARG A 58 2.24 5.40 10.32
C ARG A 58 3.35 5.82 9.35
N THR A 59 3.31 7.04 8.84
CA THR A 59 4.25 7.50 7.80
C THR A 59 5.57 8.04 8.36
N GLY A 60 5.61 8.46 9.62
CA GLY A 60 6.78 9.14 10.19
C GLY A 60 7.13 10.45 9.47
N LEU A 61 8.11 11.18 9.99
CA LEU A 61 8.45 12.54 9.53
C LEU A 61 8.82 12.61 8.04
N LEU A 62 9.53 11.62 7.52
CA LEU A 62 10.09 11.68 6.16
C LEU A 62 9.04 11.49 5.05
N CYS A 63 7.95 10.77 5.35
CA CYS A 63 6.88 10.50 4.39
C CYS A 63 5.58 11.24 4.75
N PHE A 64 5.60 12.09 5.79
CA PHE A 64 4.43 12.84 6.20
C PHE A 64 4.20 14.07 5.31
N GLN A 65 3.28 13.92 4.37
CA GLN A 65 2.92 14.92 3.38
C GLN A 65 1.41 14.99 3.21
N CYS A 66 0.91 16.13 2.71
CA CYS A 66 -0.50 16.26 2.39
C CYS A 66 -0.91 15.27 1.28
N PRO A 67 -1.92 14.41 1.50
CA PRO A 67 -2.38 13.46 0.48
C PRO A 67 -2.85 14.12 -0.84
N LEU A 68 -3.32 15.37 -0.78
CA LEU A 68 -3.87 16.07 -1.94
C LEU A 68 -2.81 16.82 -2.75
N CYS A 69 -1.99 17.66 -2.10
CA CYS A 69 -1.02 18.52 -2.80
C CYS A 69 0.44 18.06 -2.68
N ARG A 70 0.71 17.01 -1.90
CA ARG A 70 2.05 16.46 -1.64
C ARG A 70 3.05 17.45 -1.04
N ASP A 71 2.60 18.60 -0.54
CA ASP A 71 3.45 19.47 0.28
C ASP A 71 3.77 18.75 1.59
N SER A 72 5.06 18.62 1.88
CA SER A 72 5.58 18.01 3.11
C SER A 72 6.05 19.07 4.11
N ILE A 73 6.67 20.15 3.65
CA ILE A 73 7.33 21.13 4.52
C ILE A 73 6.31 21.95 5.31
N HIS A 74 5.40 22.66 4.63
CA HIS A 74 4.42 23.50 5.31
C HIS A 74 3.41 22.64 6.04
N PHE A 75 3.00 21.53 5.43
CA PHE A 75 2.09 20.57 6.04
C PHE A 75 2.65 19.99 7.34
N ALA A 76 3.84 19.38 7.33
CA ALA A 76 4.40 18.76 8.52
C ALA A 76 4.67 19.79 9.63
N THR A 77 5.19 20.96 9.27
CA THR A 77 5.47 22.04 10.22
C THR A 77 4.21 22.50 10.93
N GLU A 78 3.14 22.80 10.18
CA GLU A 78 1.87 23.25 10.73
C GLU A 78 1.23 22.17 11.62
N MET A 79 1.17 20.92 11.14
CA MET A 79 0.60 19.82 11.92
C MET A 79 1.38 19.61 13.22
N PHE A 80 2.70 19.72 13.19
CA PHE A 80 3.54 19.66 14.39
C PHE A 80 3.23 20.79 15.38
N ILE A 81 3.13 22.04 14.90
CA ILE A 81 2.73 23.20 15.73
C ILE A 81 1.33 23.00 16.33
N MET A 82 0.41 22.39 15.57
CA MET A 82 -0.93 22.06 16.06
C MET A 82 -0.94 20.91 17.08
N GLY A 83 0.22 20.33 17.40
CA GLY A 83 0.39 19.29 18.40
C GLY A 83 0.14 17.88 17.89
N ILE A 84 0.31 17.65 16.58
CA ILE A 84 0.40 16.30 16.02
C ILE A 84 1.79 15.74 16.30
N GLN A 85 1.82 14.56 16.90
CA GLN A 85 3.08 13.84 17.13
C GLN A 85 3.52 13.17 15.83
N ILE A 86 4.67 13.60 15.30
CA ILE A 86 5.27 13.06 14.09
C ILE A 86 6.59 12.39 14.47
N PRO A 87 6.64 11.05 14.60
CA PRO A 87 7.84 10.35 15.03
C PRO A 87 8.94 10.47 13.97
N PHE A 88 10.17 10.69 14.41
CA PHE A 88 11.36 10.56 13.57
C PHE A 88 11.65 9.08 13.37
N ARG A 89 11.01 8.49 12.36
CA ARG A 89 11.29 7.12 11.90
C ARG A 89 11.69 7.20 10.44
N LEU A 90 12.76 6.49 10.09
CA LEU A 90 12.88 5.98 8.74
C LEU A 90 11.70 5.01 8.61
N VAL A 91 10.75 5.30 7.72
CA VAL A 91 9.92 4.21 7.21
C VAL A 91 10.92 3.34 6.49
N ASP A 92 11.32 2.23 7.11
CA ASP A 92 11.91 1.16 6.34
C ASP A 92 10.93 0.90 5.20
N PRO A 93 11.37 0.86 3.93
CA PRO A 93 10.52 0.58 2.77
C PRO A 93 9.67 -0.69 2.95
N THR A 94 10.01 -1.52 3.93
CA THR A 94 9.24 -2.67 4.42
C THR A 94 7.87 -2.32 5.01
N TRP A 95 7.31 -1.11 4.90
CA TRP A 95 5.85 -0.94 5.05
C TRP A 95 5.06 -1.56 3.87
N GLU A 96 5.75 -2.07 2.86
CA GLU A 96 5.23 -3.12 1.96
C GLU A 96 5.13 -4.51 2.64
N ASP A 97 5.56 -4.66 3.89
CA ASP A 97 5.31 -5.83 4.76
C ASP A 97 3.95 -5.70 5.47
N ASN A 98 2.99 -5.04 4.82
CA ASN A 98 1.59 -5.35 5.06
C ASN A 98 1.29 -6.53 4.15
N ASP A 99 1.39 -7.74 4.70
CA ASP A 99 1.03 -9.05 4.12
C ASP A 99 -0.37 -9.10 3.45
N ALA A 100 -1.10 -7.98 3.37
CA ALA A 100 -2.33 -7.82 2.60
C ALA A 100 -2.17 -8.19 1.11
N PHE A 101 -0.95 -8.25 0.59
CA PHE A 101 -0.64 -8.70 -0.77
C PHE A 101 0.47 -9.76 -0.86
N ALA A 102 0.87 -10.39 0.26
CA ALA A 102 1.81 -11.51 0.20
C ALA A 102 1.27 -12.63 -0.71
N ASP A 103 -0.04 -12.88 -0.63
CA ASP A 103 -0.76 -13.82 -1.50
C ASP A 103 -0.79 -13.39 -2.99
N LEU A 104 -0.59 -12.11 -3.32
CA LEU A 104 -0.46 -11.67 -4.73
C LEU A 104 0.95 -11.88 -5.28
N GLY A 105 1.95 -12.06 -4.41
CA GLY A 105 3.34 -12.29 -4.77
C GLY A 105 3.71 -13.77 -4.89
N GLU A 106 2.97 -14.66 -4.22
CA GLU A 106 3.17 -16.11 -4.32
C GLU A 106 2.68 -16.62 -5.67
N ARG A 107 3.56 -16.51 -6.67
CA ARG A 107 3.38 -17.21 -7.94
C ARG A 107 3.31 -18.69 -7.63
N HIS A 108 2.31 -19.36 -8.20
CA HIS A 108 2.22 -20.81 -8.20
C HIS A 108 3.59 -21.41 -8.52
N SER A 109 4.09 -22.28 -7.65
CA SER A 109 5.51 -22.68 -7.64
C SER A 109 5.70 -24.19 -7.68
N TRP A 110 4.65 -24.96 -7.94
CA TRP A 110 4.74 -26.41 -8.03
C TRP A 110 4.17 -26.98 -9.33
N CYS A 111 4.48 -28.25 -9.58
CA CYS A 111 4.05 -28.97 -10.77
C CYS A 111 2.75 -29.77 -10.54
N ASN A 112 1.67 -29.38 -11.23
CA ASN A 112 0.35 -30.03 -11.22
C ASN A 112 0.25 -31.27 -12.13
N ALA A 113 1.27 -31.59 -12.92
CA ALA A 113 1.24 -32.75 -13.80
C ALA A 113 0.90 -34.03 -13.02
N ARG A 114 0.02 -34.89 -13.56
CA ARG A 114 -0.43 -36.11 -12.86
C ARG A 114 0.75 -36.96 -12.37
N GLU A 115 1.76 -37.10 -13.22
CA GLU A 115 3.04 -37.72 -12.90
C GLU A 115 4.17 -36.68 -13.03
N CYS A 116 4.80 -36.31 -11.91
CA CYS A 116 5.98 -35.46 -11.93
C CYS A 116 7.23 -36.33 -12.12
N LEU A 117 8.01 -36.04 -13.16
CA LEU A 117 9.23 -36.76 -13.50
C LEU A 117 10.49 -36.12 -12.90
N TYR A 118 10.36 -34.98 -12.21
CA TYR A 118 11.51 -34.25 -11.68
C TYR A 118 12.03 -34.88 -10.38
N PRO A 119 13.32 -35.25 -10.28
CA PRO A 119 13.88 -35.85 -9.07
C PRO A 119 13.89 -34.93 -7.85
N GLY A 120 13.93 -33.62 -8.04
CA GLY A 120 13.84 -32.62 -6.96
C GLY A 120 12.44 -32.48 -6.36
N GLY A 121 11.45 -33.18 -6.92
CA GLY A 121 10.07 -33.12 -6.45
C GLY A 121 9.25 -32.08 -7.19
N ARG A 122 8.04 -31.83 -6.70
CA ARG A 122 7.06 -30.99 -7.42
C ARG A 122 7.24 -29.50 -7.15
N GLU A 123 7.82 -29.15 -6.01
CA GLU A 123 8.00 -27.77 -5.52
C GLU A 123 9.32 -27.14 -5.98
N GLU A 124 10.20 -27.94 -6.62
CA GLU A 124 11.48 -27.47 -7.15
C GLU A 124 11.41 -27.35 -8.68
N ALA A 125 12.13 -26.39 -9.23
CA ALA A 125 12.24 -26.17 -10.66
C ALA A 125 13.61 -25.54 -11.01
N GLU A 126 14.09 -25.80 -12.21
CA GLU A 126 15.28 -25.14 -12.76
C GLU A 126 14.92 -23.75 -13.31
N GLU A 127 15.87 -22.82 -13.30
CA GLU A 127 15.68 -21.48 -13.88
C GLU A 127 15.44 -21.55 -15.40
N ASP A 128 16.16 -22.44 -16.08
CA ASP A 128 16.01 -22.73 -17.51
C ASP A 128 16.27 -24.22 -17.79
N GLY A 129 15.70 -24.72 -18.87
CA GLY A 129 15.87 -26.10 -19.32
C GLY A 129 14.66 -27.00 -19.09
N PRO A 130 14.84 -28.33 -19.17
CA PRO A 130 13.74 -29.30 -19.21
C PRO A 130 12.88 -29.36 -17.93
N TRP A 131 13.43 -28.88 -16.82
CA TRP A 131 12.78 -28.84 -15.51
C TRP A 131 12.38 -27.44 -15.08
N GLN A 132 12.35 -26.48 -16.01
CA GLN A 132 11.74 -25.19 -15.76
C GLN A 132 10.22 -25.36 -15.59
N LEU A 133 9.66 -24.66 -14.62
CA LEU A 133 8.23 -24.60 -14.36
C LEU A 133 7.59 -23.54 -15.27
N LEU A 134 6.65 -23.97 -16.11
CA LEU A 134 5.80 -23.09 -16.91
C LEU A 134 4.44 -22.96 -16.23
N LEU A 135 3.97 -21.74 -16.07
CA LEU A 135 2.62 -21.45 -15.59
C LEU A 135 1.63 -21.38 -16.75
N CYS A 136 0.39 -21.76 -16.48
CA CYS A 136 -0.68 -21.64 -17.47
C CYS A 136 -0.80 -20.18 -17.93
N SER A 137 -0.71 -19.93 -19.24
CA SER A 137 -0.78 -18.59 -19.82
C SER A 137 -2.12 -17.90 -19.58
N SER A 138 -3.17 -18.67 -19.31
CA SER A 138 -4.54 -18.18 -19.22
C SER A 138 -4.99 -17.91 -17.77
N CYS A 139 -4.60 -18.76 -16.81
CA CYS A 139 -5.02 -18.61 -15.41
C CYS A 139 -3.88 -18.41 -14.41
N ALA A 140 -2.64 -18.75 -14.77
CA ALA A 140 -1.48 -18.79 -13.88
C ALA A 140 -1.66 -19.57 -12.55
N ALA A 141 -2.76 -20.32 -12.42
CA ALA A 141 -3.16 -21.05 -11.21
C ALA A 141 -2.58 -22.48 -11.16
N GLU A 142 -2.16 -23.00 -12.31
CA GLU A 142 -1.45 -24.28 -12.43
C GLU A 142 -0.09 -24.06 -13.08
N GLY A 143 0.84 -24.96 -12.74
CA GLY A 143 2.17 -25.05 -13.34
C GLY A 143 2.52 -26.48 -13.76
N THR A 144 3.39 -26.61 -14.75
CA THR A 144 4.00 -27.89 -15.13
C THR A 144 5.48 -27.71 -15.43
N HIS A 145 6.30 -28.70 -15.09
CA HIS A 145 7.62 -28.77 -15.71
C HIS A 145 7.47 -29.07 -17.20
N ARG A 146 8.37 -28.53 -18.04
CA ARG A 146 8.35 -28.76 -19.49
C ARG A 146 8.28 -30.26 -19.82
N ARG A 147 9.16 -31.06 -19.20
CA ARG A 147 9.17 -32.52 -19.43
C ARG A 147 7.95 -33.26 -18.91
N CYS A 148 7.34 -32.80 -17.83
CA CYS A 148 6.15 -33.44 -17.27
C CYS A 148 4.93 -33.30 -18.19
N SER A 149 4.89 -32.26 -19.02
CA SER A 149 3.87 -32.07 -20.07
C SER A 149 4.37 -32.42 -21.49
N GLY A 150 5.51 -33.10 -21.61
CA GLY A 150 6.05 -33.53 -22.91
C GLY A 150 6.44 -32.37 -23.85
N LEU A 151 6.68 -31.18 -23.31
CA LEU A 151 7.02 -29.98 -24.08
C LEU A 151 8.49 -30.02 -24.51
N ARG A 152 8.77 -29.43 -25.67
CA ARG A 152 10.14 -29.19 -26.15
C ARG A 152 10.74 -27.99 -25.41
N ASN A 153 12.06 -27.98 -25.24
CA ASN A 153 12.78 -26.87 -24.59
C ASN A 153 12.65 -25.51 -25.32
N SER A 154 12.07 -25.46 -26.52
CA SER A 154 11.83 -24.23 -27.28
C SER A 154 10.42 -23.64 -27.07
N ILE A 155 9.58 -24.25 -26.24
CA ILE A 155 8.18 -23.85 -26.04
C ILE A 155 8.04 -23.16 -24.69
N ASP A 156 7.85 -21.85 -24.70
CA ASP A 156 7.82 -21.04 -23.46
C ASP A 156 6.41 -20.74 -22.96
N SER A 157 5.39 -21.26 -23.63
CA SER A 157 3.99 -21.13 -23.23
C SER A 157 3.33 -22.49 -23.05
N TRP A 158 2.51 -22.61 -22.01
CA TRP A 158 1.72 -23.79 -21.71
C TRP A 158 0.35 -23.34 -21.19
N GLU A 159 -0.67 -24.15 -21.43
CA GLU A 159 -2.04 -23.93 -20.97
C GLU A 159 -2.55 -25.23 -20.33
N CYS A 160 -3.21 -25.12 -19.18
CA CYS A 160 -3.76 -26.28 -18.48
C CYS A 160 -5.10 -26.72 -19.07
N ASP A 161 -5.46 -27.99 -18.84
CA ASP A 161 -6.69 -28.60 -19.38
C ASP A 161 -8.00 -27.96 -18.86
N SER A 162 -7.93 -27.16 -17.79
CA SER A 162 -9.08 -26.50 -17.17
C SER A 162 -9.41 -25.12 -17.76
N CYS A 163 -8.56 -24.60 -18.67
CA CYS A 163 -8.76 -23.34 -19.39
C CYS A 163 -9.36 -23.59 -20.78
#